data_AF-A0A7V9VFD2-F1
#
_entry.id   AF-A0A7V9VFD2-F1
#
_cell.length_a   1.000
_cell.length_b   1.000
_cell.length_c   1.000
_cell.angle_alpha   90.00
_cell.angle_beta   90.00
_cell.angle_gamma   90.00
#
_symmetry.space_group_name_H-M   'P 1'
#
loop_
_entity.id
_entity.type
_entity.pdbx_description
1 polymer ?
#
loop_
_entity_poly.entity_id
_entity_poly.type
_entity_poly.pdbx_seq_one_letter_code
_entity_poly.pdbx_strand_id
1 'polypeptide(L)'
;MRNALRHVVLAVFAMLAIGITGTSAQDASPAPTPGAGVVVVEPSECLVEPRPEGETVTEATPAPRESVESEADLPQGEPASQDLTDIVVAIEREAAACINNGDAARLAALMTDAQAADFLAQFEDTFGGATPDPALNDVALTLLSVRDVRVLADGRLGAVVVWVLERQEPDGEAPVQPELETNFHIYEEVDGRWLLADELSGFIRQTSITRVEGGWLLDEDAFGTRYVYETEGTPTP
;
A
#
# COMPACT_ATOMS: atom_id res chain seq x y z
N MET A 1 -43.63 53.37 52.92
CA MET A 1 -43.54 52.59 51.66
C MET A 1 -42.12 52.77 51.11
N ARG A 2 -41.31 51.77 50.73
CA ARG A 2 -41.38 50.28 50.78
C ARG A 2 -42.56 49.59 50.08
N ASN A 3 -42.27 48.39 49.55
CA ASN A 3 -43.19 47.35 49.08
C ASN A 3 -43.96 47.55 47.75
N ALA A 4 -43.36 48.20 46.73
CA ALA A 4 -43.96 48.23 45.38
C ALA A 4 -42.97 48.00 44.20
N LEU A 5 -41.67 47.78 44.47
CA LEU A 5 -40.62 47.80 43.43
C LEU A 5 -39.78 46.50 43.40
N ARG A 6 -40.45 45.33 43.36
CA ARG A 6 -39.76 44.03 43.45
C ARG A 6 -40.26 42.91 42.50
N HIS A 7 -41.18 43.20 41.58
CA HIS A 7 -41.84 42.16 40.76
C HIS A 7 -41.72 42.32 39.24
N VAL A 8 -40.98 43.33 38.73
CA VAL A 8 -40.90 43.61 37.27
C VAL A 8 -39.64 43.03 36.60
N VAL A 9 -38.61 42.65 37.37
CA VAL A 9 -37.31 42.20 36.81
C VAL A 9 -37.27 40.68 36.51
N LEU A 10 -38.25 39.90 36.96
CA LEU A 10 -38.19 38.43 36.94
C LEU A 10 -38.81 37.74 35.70
N ALA A 11 -39.09 38.49 34.62
CA ALA A 11 -39.92 38.01 33.49
C ALA A 11 -39.23 37.99 32.11
N VAL A 12 -37.91 38.24 32.02
CA VAL A 12 -37.17 38.31 30.74
C VAL A 12 -36.14 37.18 30.56
N PHE A 13 -35.81 36.44 31.62
CA PHE A 13 -34.73 35.42 31.62
C PHE A 13 -35.20 33.97 31.42
N ALA A 14 -36.30 33.76 30.68
CA ALA A 14 -37.00 32.47 30.61
C ALA A 14 -37.22 31.93 29.17
N MET A 15 -36.51 32.45 28.15
CA MET A 15 -36.83 32.17 26.74
C MET A 15 -35.66 31.88 25.79
N LEU A 16 -34.43 31.67 26.28
CA LEU A 16 -33.31 31.34 25.37
C LEU A 16 -32.26 30.40 25.99
N ALA A 17 -32.70 29.17 26.29
CA ALA A 17 -31.83 28.03 26.53
C ALA A 17 -32.39 26.80 25.80
N ILE A 18 -32.63 26.94 24.49
CA ILE A 18 -32.77 25.78 23.62
C ILE A 18 -31.40 25.10 23.63
N GLY A 19 -31.31 23.99 24.35
CA GLY A 19 -30.10 23.18 24.35
C GLY A 19 -29.81 22.75 22.92
N ILE A 20 -28.72 23.29 22.36
CA ILE A 20 -28.12 22.73 21.16
C ILE A 20 -27.54 21.39 21.62
N THR A 21 -28.36 20.34 21.54
CA THR A 21 -27.86 18.98 21.44
C THR A 21 -27.10 18.96 20.13
N GLY A 22 -25.81 19.29 20.21
CA GLY A 22 -24.87 19.08 19.15
C GLY A 22 -24.81 17.58 18.94
N THR A 23 -25.66 17.08 18.05
CA THR A 23 -25.43 15.82 17.38
C THR A 23 -24.12 16.01 16.65
N SER A 24 -23.01 15.66 17.30
CA SER A 24 -21.82 15.28 16.59
C SER A 24 -22.26 14.15 15.68
N ALA A 25 -22.50 14.49 14.42
CA ALA A 25 -22.38 13.53 13.36
C ALA A 25 -20.98 12.94 13.57
N GLN A 26 -20.96 11.71 14.09
CA GLN A 26 -19.83 10.85 13.82
C GLN A 26 -19.91 10.67 12.32
N ASP A 27 -19.13 11.46 11.58
CA ASP A 27 -18.78 11.10 10.22
C ASP A 27 -18.19 9.72 10.36
N ALA A 28 -19.01 8.72 10.04
CA ALA A 28 -18.60 7.33 10.09
C ALA A 28 -17.41 7.26 9.14
N SER A 29 -16.24 6.90 9.67
CA SER A 29 -15.04 6.67 8.86
C SER A 29 -15.48 5.90 7.62
N PRO A 30 -15.29 6.45 6.40
CA PRO A 30 -15.88 5.88 5.21
C PRO A 30 -15.53 4.41 5.16
N ALA A 31 -16.54 3.56 5.00
CA ALA A 31 -16.32 2.12 4.91
C ALA A 31 -15.26 1.87 3.84
N PRO A 32 -14.25 1.01 4.10
CA PRO A 32 -13.12 0.85 3.20
C PRO A 32 -13.65 0.60 1.80
N THR A 33 -13.32 1.49 0.87
CA THR A 33 -13.67 1.34 -0.54
C THR A 33 -13.21 -0.05 -0.95
N PRO A 34 -14.08 -0.90 -1.54
CA PRO A 34 -13.67 -2.20 -2.05
C PRO A 34 -12.45 -1.97 -2.95
N GLY A 35 -11.33 -2.61 -2.58
CA GLY A 35 -10.06 -2.37 -3.25
C GLY A 35 -10.20 -2.57 -4.75
N ALA A 36 -9.41 -1.81 -5.52
CA ALA A 36 -9.27 -2.08 -6.95
C ALA A 36 -9.02 -3.59 -7.15
N GLY A 37 -9.62 -4.14 -8.20
CA GLY A 37 -9.54 -5.58 -8.48
C GLY A 37 -8.10 -6.05 -8.70
N VAL A 38 -7.90 -7.36 -8.86
CA VAL A 38 -6.60 -7.92 -9.24
C VAL A 38 -6.16 -7.29 -10.55
N VAL A 39 -5.07 -6.53 -10.51
CA VAL A 39 -4.47 -5.92 -11.70
C VAL A 39 -3.29 -6.78 -12.10
N VAL A 40 -3.43 -7.50 -13.21
CA VAL A 40 -2.28 -8.07 -13.92
C VAL A 40 -1.49 -6.90 -14.51
N VAL A 41 -0.21 -6.83 -14.17
CA VAL A 41 0.67 -5.72 -14.55
C VAL A 41 1.64 -6.20 -15.62
N GLU A 42 1.51 -5.64 -16.82
CA GLU A 42 2.36 -6.03 -17.96
C GLU A 42 3.79 -5.50 -17.79
N PRO A 43 4.85 -6.29 -18.06
CA PRO A 43 6.25 -5.87 -17.95
C PRO A 43 6.58 -4.56 -18.70
N SER A 44 5.91 -4.36 -19.84
CA SER A 44 6.08 -3.19 -20.71
C SER A 44 5.64 -1.85 -20.10
N GLU A 45 5.02 -1.88 -18.92
CA GLU A 45 4.59 -0.70 -18.17
C GLU A 45 5.67 -0.13 -17.24
N CYS A 46 6.83 -0.78 -17.14
CA CYS A 46 8.00 -0.23 -16.47
C CYS A 46 8.61 0.90 -17.31
N LEU A 47 8.17 2.15 -17.10
CA LEU A 47 8.52 3.29 -17.94
C LEU A 47 9.57 4.22 -17.29
N VAL A 48 9.62 4.27 -15.96
CA VAL A 48 10.59 5.01 -15.13
C VAL A 48 12.01 4.85 -15.65
N GLU A 49 12.72 5.96 -15.83
CA GLU A 49 14.12 5.92 -16.28
C GLU A 49 14.99 5.20 -15.24
N PRO A 50 15.91 4.31 -15.65
CA PRO A 50 16.76 3.57 -14.71
C PRO A 50 17.67 4.52 -13.92
N ARG A 51 17.95 4.20 -12.65
CA ARG A 51 18.91 4.97 -11.85
C ARG A 51 20.28 4.91 -12.56
N PRO A 52 20.99 6.04 -12.74
CA PRO A 52 22.25 6.06 -13.48
C PRO A 52 23.33 5.18 -12.83
N GLU A 53 24.05 4.44 -13.67
CA GLU A 53 25.20 3.63 -13.24
C GLU A 53 26.26 4.48 -12.54
N GLY A 54 26.78 4.00 -11.41
CA GLY A 54 27.86 4.68 -10.68
C GLY A 54 27.41 5.88 -9.84
N GLU A 55 26.11 6.16 -9.74
CA GLU A 55 25.58 6.86 -8.57
C GLU A 55 25.85 5.98 -7.35
N THR A 56 26.92 6.30 -6.61
CA THR A 56 27.36 5.49 -5.47
C THR A 56 26.34 5.62 -4.36
N VAL A 57 25.40 4.68 -4.32
CA VAL A 57 24.61 4.46 -3.13
C VAL A 57 25.60 4.11 -2.03
N THR A 58 25.75 5.02 -1.07
CA THR A 58 26.77 4.88 -0.01
C THR A 58 26.57 3.54 0.66
N GLU A 59 27.62 2.73 0.78
CA GLU A 59 27.60 1.37 1.32
C GLU A 59 27.04 1.37 2.74
N ALA A 60 25.70 1.27 2.83
CA ALA A 60 24.95 1.25 4.05
C ALA A 60 24.85 -0.20 4.49
N THR A 61 25.22 -0.48 5.73
CA THR A 61 24.88 -1.78 6.32
C THR A 61 23.35 -1.91 6.33
N PRO A 62 22.76 -2.96 5.72
CA PRO A 62 21.33 -3.22 5.78
C PRO A 62 20.80 -3.02 7.19
N ALA A 63 19.82 -2.12 7.33
CA ALA A 63 19.08 -2.01 8.58
C ALA A 63 18.27 -3.31 8.76
N PRO A 64 18.15 -3.86 9.97
CA PRO A 64 17.17 -4.92 10.20
C PRO A 64 15.79 -4.38 9.84
N ARG A 65 15.12 -4.94 8.82
CA ARG A 65 13.73 -4.62 8.51
C ARG A 65 12.90 -4.77 9.78
N GLU A 66 12.16 -3.73 10.15
CA GLU A 66 11.22 -3.81 11.26
C GLU A 66 10.03 -4.67 10.83
N SER A 67 9.67 -5.64 11.68
CA SER A 67 8.54 -6.54 11.43
C SER A 67 7.39 -6.26 12.37
N VAL A 68 6.17 -6.17 11.84
CA VAL A 68 4.95 -6.02 12.66
C VAL A 68 4.20 -7.33 12.84
N GLU A 69 3.59 -7.51 14.01
CA GLU A 69 2.77 -8.68 14.36
C GLU A 69 1.32 -8.55 13.88
N SER A 70 0.81 -7.32 13.66
CA SER A 70 -0.56 -7.09 13.20
C SER A 70 -0.75 -5.73 12.52
N GLU A 71 -1.85 -5.58 11.76
CA GLU A 71 -2.27 -4.29 11.17
C GLU A 71 -2.51 -3.19 12.21
N ALA A 72 -2.83 -3.54 13.46
CA ALA A 72 -3.05 -2.57 14.53
C ALA A 72 -1.74 -1.93 15.03
N ASP A 73 -0.60 -2.60 14.80
CA ASP A 73 0.73 -2.15 15.18
C ASP A 73 1.42 -1.32 14.09
N LEU A 74 0.79 -1.19 12.90
CA LEU A 74 1.29 -0.38 11.81
C LEU A 74 1.37 1.11 12.18
N PRO A 75 2.27 1.89 11.55
CA PRO A 75 2.28 3.34 11.66
C PRO A 75 0.90 3.95 11.39
N GLN A 76 0.43 4.75 12.34
CA GLN A 76 -0.88 5.40 12.28
C GLN A 76 -0.76 6.80 11.69
N GLY A 77 -1.81 7.27 11.03
CA GLY A 77 -1.84 8.55 10.33
C GLY A 77 -3.26 8.95 9.95
N GLU A 78 -3.41 10.16 9.40
CA GLU A 78 -4.69 10.63 8.87
C GLU A 78 -4.92 10.04 7.47
N PRO A 79 -6.16 9.68 7.07
CA PRO A 79 -6.44 9.17 5.72
C PRO A 79 -5.93 10.11 4.63
N ALA A 80 -5.25 9.56 3.62
CA ALA A 80 -4.73 10.34 2.50
C ALA A 80 -5.87 10.86 1.59
N SER A 81 -5.56 11.90 0.81
CA SER A 81 -6.47 12.34 -0.26
C SER A 81 -6.52 11.30 -1.40
N GLN A 82 -7.53 11.41 -2.28
CA GLN A 82 -7.58 10.59 -3.49
C GLN A 82 -6.34 10.81 -4.36
N ASP A 83 -5.93 12.05 -4.59
CA ASP A 83 -4.74 12.39 -5.38
C ASP A 83 -3.46 11.69 -4.87
N LEU A 84 -3.27 11.61 -3.54
CA LEU A 84 -2.13 10.91 -2.93
C LEU A 84 -2.28 9.40 -2.99
N THR A 85 -3.52 8.88 -2.89
CA THR A 85 -3.84 7.45 -3.08
C THR A 85 -3.53 7.01 -4.51
N ASP A 86 -3.91 7.81 -5.51
CA ASP A 86 -3.68 7.54 -6.93
C ASP A 86 -2.17 7.55 -7.27
N ILE A 87 -1.39 8.44 -6.63
CA ILE A 87 0.08 8.46 -6.73
C ILE A 87 0.67 7.14 -6.20
N VAL A 88 0.26 6.68 -5.02
CA VAL A 88 0.77 5.42 -4.45
C VAL A 88 0.39 4.22 -5.32
N VAL A 89 -0.85 4.16 -5.81
CA VAL A 89 -1.29 3.12 -6.76
C VAL A 89 -0.45 3.12 -8.04
N ALA A 90 -0.10 4.29 -8.56
CA ALA A 90 0.75 4.40 -9.74
C ALA A 90 2.19 3.90 -9.49
N ILE A 91 2.79 4.25 -8.35
CA ILE A 91 4.13 3.77 -7.95
C ILE A 91 4.15 2.25 -7.84
N GLU A 92 3.19 1.66 -7.14
CA GLU A 92 3.11 0.21 -6.94
C GLU A 92 2.85 -0.56 -8.24
N ARG A 93 2.05 0.01 -9.14
CA ARG A 93 1.83 -0.55 -10.48
C ARG A 93 3.10 -0.50 -11.33
N GLU A 94 3.86 0.60 -11.29
CA GLU A 94 5.13 0.70 -12.01
C GLU A 94 6.23 -0.19 -11.38
N ALA A 95 6.25 -0.35 -10.05
CA ALA A 95 7.16 -1.26 -9.34
C ALA A 95 6.92 -2.72 -9.75
N ALA A 96 5.67 -3.19 -9.70
CA ALA A 96 5.30 -4.52 -10.16
C ALA A 96 5.67 -4.76 -11.64
N ALA A 97 5.48 -3.74 -12.50
CA ALA A 97 5.90 -3.83 -13.91
C ALA A 97 7.42 -4.00 -14.06
N CYS A 98 8.21 -3.27 -13.26
CA CYS A 98 9.67 -3.34 -13.32
C CYS A 98 10.22 -4.67 -12.77
N ILE A 99 9.58 -5.26 -11.76
CA ILE A 99 9.90 -6.60 -11.29
C ILE A 99 9.56 -7.64 -12.37
N ASN A 100 8.37 -7.57 -12.96
CA ASN A 100 7.93 -8.44 -14.06
C ASN A 100 8.77 -8.29 -15.35
N ASN A 101 9.53 -7.20 -15.48
CA ASN A 101 10.47 -6.96 -16.58
C ASN A 101 11.93 -7.32 -16.21
N GLY A 102 12.19 -7.76 -14.97
CA GLY A 102 13.52 -8.07 -14.46
C GLY A 102 14.47 -6.86 -14.35
N ASP A 103 13.96 -5.62 -14.40
CA ASP A 103 14.77 -4.40 -14.47
C ASP A 103 14.96 -3.77 -13.08
N ALA A 104 15.91 -4.34 -12.33
CA ALA A 104 16.28 -3.89 -10.99
C ALA A 104 16.74 -2.42 -10.93
N ALA A 105 17.33 -1.88 -12.01
CA ALA A 105 17.80 -0.49 -12.06
C ALA A 105 16.64 0.51 -12.18
N ARG A 106 15.58 0.14 -12.90
CA ARG A 106 14.32 0.91 -12.95
C ARG A 106 13.50 0.75 -11.67
N LEU A 107 13.41 -0.45 -11.12
CA LEU A 107 12.75 -0.67 -9.83
C LEU A 107 13.42 0.17 -8.72
N ALA A 108 14.74 0.13 -8.63
CA ALA A 108 15.49 0.97 -7.70
C ALA A 108 15.20 2.46 -7.91
N ALA A 109 14.99 2.92 -9.15
CA ALA A 109 14.65 4.32 -9.45
C ALA A 109 13.27 4.77 -8.93
N LEU A 110 12.43 3.87 -8.39
CA LEU A 110 11.21 4.18 -7.64
C LEU A 110 11.46 4.32 -6.12
N MET A 111 12.68 4.03 -5.65
CA MET A 111 13.07 4.04 -4.24
C MET A 111 13.96 5.25 -3.90
N THR A 112 13.90 5.71 -2.65
CA THR A 112 14.89 6.65 -2.09
C THR A 112 16.29 6.02 -2.14
N ASP A 113 17.34 6.83 -2.07
CA ASP A 113 18.71 6.29 -2.15
C ASP A 113 19.02 5.31 -1.02
N ALA A 114 18.49 5.53 0.19
CA ALA A 114 18.68 4.61 1.32
C ALA A 114 18.02 3.24 1.05
N GLN A 115 16.77 3.24 0.59
CA GLN A 115 16.03 2.01 0.29
C GLN A 115 16.61 1.29 -0.95
N ALA A 116 17.06 2.05 -1.96
CA ALA A 116 17.76 1.51 -3.11
C ALA A 116 19.10 0.87 -2.74
N ALA A 117 19.81 1.39 -1.74
CA ALA A 117 21.05 0.78 -1.22
C ALA A 117 20.77 -0.60 -0.65
N ASP A 118 19.78 -0.67 0.26
CA ASP A 118 19.39 -1.90 0.95
C ASP A 118 18.86 -2.95 -0.03
N PHE A 119 17.99 -2.54 -0.95
CA PHE A 119 17.51 -3.38 -2.04
C PHE A 119 18.67 -3.93 -2.88
N LEU A 120 19.50 -3.07 -3.47
CA LEU A 120 20.58 -3.52 -4.36
C LEU A 120 21.63 -4.39 -3.65
N ALA A 121 21.92 -4.11 -2.37
CA ALA A 121 22.83 -4.93 -1.57
C ALA A 121 22.30 -6.35 -1.31
N GLN A 122 20.98 -6.52 -1.13
CA GLN A 122 20.36 -7.85 -0.95
C GLN A 122 20.41 -8.72 -2.21
N PHE A 123 20.57 -8.09 -3.38
CA PHE A 123 20.66 -8.76 -4.66
C PHE A 123 22.04 -8.58 -5.33
N GLU A 124 23.09 -8.20 -4.60
CA GLU A 124 24.44 -7.97 -5.18
C GLU A 124 25.02 -9.24 -5.81
N ASP A 125 24.73 -10.42 -5.24
CA ASP A 125 25.07 -11.74 -5.79
C ASP A 125 24.21 -12.15 -7.02
N THR A 126 23.09 -11.46 -7.25
CA THR A 126 22.09 -11.78 -8.30
C THR A 126 22.22 -10.82 -9.48
N PHE A 127 22.13 -9.50 -9.25
CA PHE A 127 22.13 -8.46 -10.29
C PHE A 127 23.54 -7.92 -10.59
N GLY A 128 24.46 -8.80 -11.00
CA GLY A 128 25.84 -8.47 -11.34
C GLY A 128 26.05 -7.53 -12.56
N GLY A 129 25.04 -6.77 -12.98
CA GLY A 129 25.09 -5.72 -14.01
C GLY A 129 23.70 -5.14 -14.33
N ALA A 130 23.65 -4.00 -15.03
CA ALA A 130 22.42 -3.32 -15.45
C ALA A 130 21.68 -4.02 -16.63
N THR A 131 21.73 -5.35 -16.69
CA THR A 131 21.03 -6.18 -17.69
C THR A 131 19.91 -6.93 -16.99
N PRO A 132 18.68 -6.98 -17.55
CA PRO A 132 17.59 -7.73 -16.94
C PRO A 132 17.97 -9.18 -16.65
N ASP A 133 17.77 -9.62 -15.42
CA ASP A 133 18.10 -10.97 -14.98
C ASP A 133 16.93 -11.93 -15.24
N PRO A 134 17.14 -13.01 -16.01
CA PRO A 134 16.15 -14.08 -16.15
C PRO A 134 15.61 -14.63 -14.82
N ALA A 135 16.40 -14.64 -13.74
CA ALA A 135 15.97 -15.16 -12.44
C ALA A 135 14.84 -14.34 -11.79
N LEU A 136 14.64 -13.07 -12.18
CA LEU A 136 13.43 -12.32 -11.79
C LEU A 136 12.20 -12.70 -12.60
N ASN A 137 12.35 -13.15 -13.85
CA ASN A 137 11.23 -13.59 -14.69
C ASN A 137 10.62 -14.93 -14.23
N ASP A 138 11.33 -15.65 -13.35
CA ASP A 138 10.82 -16.83 -12.66
C ASP A 138 9.76 -16.49 -11.59
N VAL A 139 9.55 -15.19 -11.28
CA VAL A 139 8.47 -14.69 -10.41
C VAL A 139 7.62 -13.67 -11.17
N ALA A 140 6.35 -14.01 -11.43
CA ALA A 140 5.36 -13.06 -11.89
C ALA A 140 4.64 -12.44 -10.69
N LEU A 141 4.73 -11.12 -10.55
CA LEU A 141 3.98 -10.34 -9.58
C LEU A 141 2.67 -9.82 -10.18
N THR A 142 1.60 -9.99 -9.41
CA THR A 142 0.30 -9.38 -9.69
C THR A 142 -0.09 -8.45 -8.54
N LEU A 143 -0.41 -7.20 -8.84
CA LEU A 143 -0.84 -6.24 -7.82
C LEU A 143 -2.30 -6.55 -7.42
N LEU A 144 -2.49 -7.09 -6.22
CA LEU A 144 -3.80 -7.46 -5.70
C LEU A 144 -4.54 -6.23 -5.15
N SER A 145 -3.88 -5.41 -4.34
CA SER A 145 -4.48 -4.16 -3.84
C SER A 145 -3.46 -3.20 -3.24
N VAL A 146 -3.76 -1.91 -3.32
CA VAL A 146 -3.24 -0.87 -2.42
C VAL A 146 -4.42 -0.38 -1.57
N ARG A 147 -4.27 -0.32 -0.25
CA ARG A 147 -5.33 0.10 0.67
C ARG A 147 -4.79 0.86 1.88
N ASP A 148 -5.71 1.52 2.58
CA ASP A 148 -5.46 2.17 3.87
C ASP A 148 -4.28 3.16 3.83
N VAL A 149 -4.24 3.92 2.72
CA VAL A 149 -3.25 4.96 2.43
C VAL A 149 -3.47 6.14 3.36
N ARG A 150 -2.43 6.54 4.09
CA ARG A 150 -2.48 7.56 5.13
C ARG A 150 -1.27 8.47 5.10
N VAL A 151 -1.45 9.70 5.56
CA VAL A 151 -0.37 10.65 5.85
C VAL A 151 0.08 10.45 7.29
N LEU A 152 1.34 10.06 7.46
CA LEU A 152 1.98 9.83 8.75
C LEU A 152 2.29 11.15 9.46
N ALA A 153 2.57 11.10 10.77
CA ALA A 153 2.81 12.28 11.60
C ALA A 153 4.04 13.12 11.20
N ASP A 154 4.96 12.55 10.41
CA ASP A 154 6.13 13.21 9.84
C ASP A 154 5.90 13.77 8.41
N GLY A 155 4.72 13.53 7.83
CA GLY A 155 4.35 13.95 6.47
C GLY A 155 4.60 12.91 5.38
N ARG A 156 5.23 11.77 5.68
CA ARG A 156 5.37 10.65 4.74
C ARG A 156 4.03 9.97 4.47
N LEU A 157 3.92 9.25 3.36
CA LEU A 157 2.76 8.37 3.12
C LEU A 157 3.06 6.97 3.66
N GLY A 158 2.04 6.28 4.14
CA GLY A 158 2.08 4.85 4.42
C GLY A 158 0.87 4.15 3.79
N ALA A 159 1.07 2.97 3.21
CA ALA A 159 -0.01 2.18 2.59
C ALA A 159 0.18 0.69 2.86
N VAL A 160 -0.92 -0.05 3.04
CA VAL A 160 -0.88 -1.50 2.99
C VAL A 160 -0.97 -1.94 1.53
N VAL A 161 0.06 -2.63 1.08
CA VAL A 161 0.20 -3.14 -0.27
C VAL A 161 0.09 -4.66 -0.22
N VAL A 162 -0.69 -5.24 -1.13
CA VAL A 162 -0.84 -6.69 -1.25
C VAL A 162 -0.48 -7.11 -2.67
N TRP A 163 0.44 -8.05 -2.77
CA TRP A 163 0.90 -8.66 -4.01
C TRP A 163 0.56 -10.15 -4.04
N VAL A 164 0.35 -10.71 -5.24
CA VAL A 164 0.37 -12.16 -5.49
C VAL A 164 1.67 -12.51 -6.20
N LEU A 165 2.43 -13.42 -5.62
CA LEU A 165 3.66 -13.99 -6.20
C LEU A 165 3.30 -15.32 -6.85
N GLU A 166 3.35 -15.38 -8.19
CA GLU A 166 3.32 -16.62 -8.96
C GLU A 166 4.75 -17.01 -9.34
N ARG A 167 5.31 -18.04 -8.70
CA ARG A 167 6.60 -18.61 -9.11
C ARG A 167 6.39 -19.58 -10.27
N GLN A 168 7.22 -19.48 -11.31
CA GLN A 168 7.30 -20.49 -12.35
C GLN A 168 8.13 -21.68 -11.84
N GLU A 169 7.54 -22.86 -11.93
CA GLU A 169 8.24 -24.12 -11.61
C GLU A 169 9.13 -24.57 -12.78
N PRO A 170 10.25 -25.26 -12.50
CA PRO A 170 10.99 -26.00 -13.52
C PRO A 170 10.10 -27.00 -14.27
N ASP A 171 10.35 -27.16 -15.58
CA ASP A 171 9.58 -28.03 -16.48
C ASP A 171 9.30 -29.43 -15.89
N GLY A 172 8.04 -29.67 -15.51
CA GLY A 172 7.53 -30.97 -15.08
C GLY A 172 7.22 -31.12 -13.59
N GLU A 173 7.48 -30.10 -12.76
CA GLU A 173 7.03 -30.09 -11.36
C GLU A 173 5.56 -29.60 -11.23
N ALA A 174 4.95 -29.79 -10.06
CA ALA A 174 3.56 -29.36 -9.82
C ALA A 174 3.56 -27.88 -9.47
N PRO A 175 2.65 -27.04 -10.03
CA PRO A 175 2.70 -25.59 -9.85
C PRO A 175 2.69 -25.22 -8.37
N VAL A 176 3.58 -24.30 -7.98
CA VAL A 176 3.55 -23.71 -6.63
C VAL A 176 2.20 -23.06 -6.43
N GLN A 177 1.65 -23.19 -5.22
CA GLN A 177 0.53 -22.35 -4.83
C GLN A 177 1.02 -20.90 -4.79
N PRO A 178 0.23 -19.94 -5.30
CA PRO A 178 0.63 -18.54 -5.26
C PRO A 178 0.75 -18.08 -3.81
N GLU A 179 1.75 -17.26 -3.56
CA GLU A 179 1.99 -16.70 -2.25
C GLU A 179 1.42 -15.29 -2.20
N LEU A 180 0.78 -14.93 -1.10
CA LEU A 180 0.41 -13.54 -0.83
C LEU A 180 1.50 -12.89 0.00
N GLU A 181 1.99 -11.76 -0.48
CA GLU A 181 2.83 -10.87 0.28
C GLU A 181 2.00 -9.63 0.64
N THR A 182 2.01 -9.26 1.93
CA THR A 182 1.34 -8.06 2.43
C THR A 182 2.33 -7.27 3.25
N ASN A 183 2.75 -6.14 2.70
CA ASN A 183 3.73 -5.26 3.29
C ASN A 183 3.08 -3.90 3.58
N PHE A 184 3.65 -3.15 4.52
CA PHE A 184 3.32 -1.74 4.68
C PHE A 184 4.45 -0.87 4.15
N HIS A 185 4.21 -0.30 2.99
CA HIS A 185 5.17 0.54 2.27
C HIS A 185 5.07 1.98 2.77
N ILE A 186 6.21 2.61 3.01
CA ILE A 186 6.32 4.02 3.41
C ILE A 186 6.98 4.79 2.29
N TYR A 187 6.42 5.95 1.93
CA TYR A 187 6.89 6.77 0.81
C TYR A 187 7.26 8.17 1.30
N GLU A 188 8.31 8.73 0.69
CA GLU A 188 8.83 10.08 0.98
C GLU A 188 8.82 10.93 -0.30
N GLU A 189 8.51 12.22 -0.16
CA GLU A 189 8.60 13.19 -1.25
C GLU A 189 10.02 13.76 -1.33
N VAL A 190 10.79 13.35 -2.33
CA VAL A 190 12.15 13.81 -2.61
C VAL A 190 12.12 14.66 -3.88
N ASP A 191 12.53 15.93 -3.79
CA ASP A 191 12.57 16.89 -4.91
C ASP A 191 11.27 17.00 -5.73
N GLY A 192 10.11 16.79 -5.08
CA GLY A 192 8.79 16.84 -5.71
C GLY A 192 8.31 15.52 -6.34
N ARG A 193 8.99 14.40 -6.04
CA ARG A 193 8.64 13.05 -6.47
C ARG A 193 8.48 12.14 -5.26
N TRP A 194 7.37 11.41 -5.19
CA TRP A 194 7.17 10.36 -4.19
C TRP A 194 7.97 9.11 -4.57
N LEU A 195 8.72 8.58 -3.60
CA LEU A 195 9.58 7.40 -3.73
C LEU A 195 9.34 6.43 -2.56
N LEU A 196 9.48 5.13 -2.77
CA LEU A 196 9.47 4.12 -1.71
C LEU A 196 10.70 4.34 -0.81
N ALA A 197 10.45 4.59 0.47
CA ALA A 197 11.45 5.00 1.45
C ALA A 197 11.75 3.94 2.51
N ASP A 198 10.79 3.07 2.81
CA ASP A 198 10.91 2.01 3.81
C ASP A 198 9.81 0.94 3.60
N GLU A 199 10.00 -0.25 4.16
CA GLU A 199 9.09 -1.39 4.05
C GLU A 199 8.99 -2.14 5.39
N LEU A 200 7.80 -2.12 5.98
CA LEU A 200 7.48 -2.98 7.11
C LEU A 200 6.86 -4.29 6.61
N SER A 201 7.70 -5.32 6.52
CA SER A 201 7.29 -6.70 6.25
C SER A 201 6.69 -7.36 7.52
N GLY A 202 5.95 -8.45 7.38
CA GLY A 202 5.47 -9.20 8.54
C GLY A 202 4.22 -10.04 8.29
N PHE A 203 3.65 -10.61 9.35
CA PHE A 203 2.41 -11.36 9.29
C PHE A 203 1.17 -10.44 9.22
N ILE A 204 1.18 -9.49 8.27
CA ILE A 204 0.07 -8.58 7.98
C ILE A 204 -1.04 -9.36 7.26
N ARG A 205 -1.66 -10.29 8.01
CA ARG A 205 -2.58 -11.36 7.58
C ARG A 205 -1.94 -12.43 6.68
N GLN A 206 -1.69 -13.61 7.25
CA GLN A 206 -1.72 -14.84 6.46
C GLN A 206 -3.16 -15.07 5.98
N THR A 207 -3.41 -14.68 4.73
CA THR A 207 -4.61 -15.06 3.99
C THR A 207 -4.16 -16.12 2.98
N SER A 208 -4.85 -17.25 2.89
CA SER A 208 -4.54 -18.23 1.82
C SER A 208 -5.27 -17.82 0.54
N ILE A 209 -4.56 -17.81 -0.59
CA ILE A 209 -5.12 -17.57 -1.91
C ILE A 209 -5.34 -18.89 -2.64
N THR A 210 -6.54 -19.06 -3.21
CA THR A 210 -6.95 -20.23 -3.98
C THR A 210 -7.32 -19.78 -5.39
N ARG A 211 -6.64 -20.33 -6.41
CA ARG A 211 -7.01 -20.10 -7.82
C ARG A 211 -8.37 -20.70 -8.11
N VAL A 212 -9.24 -19.96 -8.79
CA VAL A 212 -10.53 -20.45 -9.27
C VAL A 212 -10.74 -20.11 -10.75
N GLU A 213 -11.74 -20.76 -11.34
CA GLU A 213 -12.23 -20.39 -12.66
C GLU A 213 -12.70 -18.92 -12.65
N GLY A 214 -12.04 -18.07 -13.42
CA GLY A 214 -12.31 -16.63 -13.48
C GLY A 214 -11.44 -15.73 -12.58
N GLY A 215 -10.54 -16.29 -11.76
CA GLY A 215 -9.56 -15.47 -11.02
C GLY A 215 -9.12 -16.05 -9.67
N TRP A 216 -9.15 -15.21 -8.64
CA TRP A 216 -8.59 -15.52 -7.32
C TRP A 216 -9.63 -15.41 -6.21
N LEU A 217 -9.70 -16.44 -5.37
CA LEU A 217 -10.35 -16.38 -4.06
C LEU A 217 -9.30 -16.17 -2.99
N LEU A 218 -9.46 -15.13 -2.17
CA LEU A 218 -8.87 -15.17 -0.84
C LEU A 218 -9.81 -15.97 0.06
N ASP A 219 -9.30 -17.06 0.61
CA ASP A 219 -9.99 -17.82 1.65
C ASP A 219 -10.07 -16.99 2.92
N GLU A 220 -11.14 -17.20 3.69
CA GLU A 220 -11.50 -16.35 4.83
C GLU A 220 -10.38 -16.27 5.87
N ASP A 221 -9.97 -15.03 6.18
CA ASP A 221 -9.16 -14.76 7.36
C ASP A 221 -9.99 -14.94 8.65
N ALA A 222 -9.35 -14.74 9.81
CA ALA A 222 -9.99 -14.83 11.12
C ALA A 222 -11.14 -13.81 11.35
N PHE A 223 -11.44 -12.95 10.37
CA PHE A 223 -12.47 -11.92 10.42
C PHE A 223 -13.61 -12.14 9.40
N GLY A 224 -13.57 -13.23 8.61
CA GLY A 224 -14.73 -13.73 7.86
C GLY A 224 -15.19 -12.83 6.70
N THR A 225 -14.26 -12.09 6.07
CA THR A 225 -14.59 -11.28 4.88
C THR A 225 -13.98 -11.94 3.65
N ARG A 226 -14.84 -12.53 2.82
CA ARG A 226 -14.45 -13.22 1.58
C ARG A 226 -14.37 -12.24 0.42
N TYR A 227 -13.20 -12.14 -0.20
CA TYR A 227 -13.02 -11.37 -1.42
C TYR A 227 -12.86 -12.30 -2.62
N VAL A 228 -13.67 -12.05 -3.66
CA VAL A 228 -13.56 -12.71 -4.97
C VAL A 228 -12.99 -11.67 -5.92
N TYR A 229 -11.84 -11.96 -6.51
CA TYR A 229 -11.22 -11.12 -7.51
C TYR A 229 -11.33 -11.81 -8.87
N GLU A 230 -12.21 -11.28 -9.70
CA GLU A 230 -12.27 -11.67 -11.10
C GLU A 230 -11.04 -11.09 -11.81
N THR A 231 -10.21 -11.94 -12.41
CA THR A 231 -9.23 -11.48 -13.39
C THR A 231 -10.03 -11.01 -14.61
N GLU A 232 -9.88 -9.76 -15.04
CA GLU A 232 -10.68 -9.21 -16.15
C GLU A 232 -10.60 -10.13 -17.38
N GLY A 233 -11.71 -10.81 -17.67
CA GLY A 233 -11.78 -11.74 -18.77
C GLY A 233 -11.59 -10.99 -20.08
N THR A 234 -10.68 -11.48 -20.92
CA THR A 234 -10.49 -10.96 -22.28
C THR A 234 -11.86 -10.88 -22.96
N PRO A 235 -12.29 -9.73 -23.52
CA PRO A 235 -13.59 -9.63 -24.17
C PRO A 235 -13.61 -10.57 -25.38
N THR A 236 -14.26 -11.72 -25.21
CA THR A 236 -14.43 -12.71 -26.27
C THR A 236 -15.41 -12.12 -27.30
N PRO A 237 -15.09 -12.17 -28.61
CA PRO A 237 -15.89 -11.49 -29.64
C PRO A 237 -17.28 -12.09 -29.87
#